data_AF-A0AAD1T576-F1
#
_entry.id   AF-A0AAD1T576-F1
#
_cell.length_a   1.000
_cell.length_b   1.000
_cell.length_c   1.000
_cell.angle_alpha   90.00
_cell.angle_beta   90.00
_cell.angle_gamma   90.00
#
_symmetry.space_group_name_H-M   'P 1'
#
loop_
_entity.id
_entity.type
_entity.pdbx_description
1 polymer ?
#
loop_
_entity_poly.entity_id
_entity_poly.type
_entity_poly.pdbx_seq_one_letter_code
_entity_poly.pdbx_strand_id
1 'polypeptide(L)'
;MSGSQSESESSRYSNSPVTERSLHKMLQKLQATITVDFHCIDGDIRKEISNLGERTSHLENRTEELCAVHNECRIWLRKIDSLKLKLADMEDRSRRQNVRFRGIPDNVSHDTLPAYTLSIHKGLGDC
;
A
#
# COMPACT_ATOMS: atom_id res chain seq x y z
N MET A 1 -2.27 -21.92 -93.97
CA MET A 1 -2.34 -21.27 -92.65
C MET A 1 -2.87 -22.33 -91.69
N SER A 2 -2.02 -23.21 -91.16
CA SER A 2 -1.12 -23.01 -90.00
C SER A 2 -1.88 -22.68 -88.73
N GLY A 3 -1.83 -23.58 -87.74
CA GLY A 3 -2.27 -23.31 -86.37
C GLY A 3 -2.72 -24.53 -85.58
N SER A 4 -1.79 -25.41 -85.24
CA SER A 4 -1.96 -26.63 -84.42
C SER A 4 -2.14 -26.36 -82.91
N GLN A 5 -2.82 -27.29 -82.22
CA GLN A 5 -2.52 -27.93 -80.91
C GLN A 5 -1.97 -27.04 -79.76
N SER A 6 -2.42 -27.12 -78.50
CA SER A 6 -2.30 -28.24 -77.54
C SER A 6 -2.61 -27.62 -76.16
N GLU A 7 -3.54 -28.16 -75.37
CA GLU A 7 -3.30 -29.18 -74.33
C GLU A 7 -2.35 -28.76 -73.18
N SER A 8 -2.87 -28.92 -71.96
CA SER A 8 -2.15 -29.34 -70.73
C SER A 8 -1.74 -28.28 -69.68
N GLU A 9 -2.73 -27.70 -68.97
CA GLU A 9 -2.55 -27.07 -67.64
C GLU A 9 -2.56 -28.10 -66.49
N SER A 10 -1.78 -29.18 -66.59
CA SER A 10 -1.70 -30.21 -65.54
C SER A 10 -0.25 -30.51 -65.16
N SER A 11 0.46 -29.54 -64.58
CA SER A 11 1.79 -29.77 -64.01
C SER A 11 2.19 -28.68 -63.02
N ARG A 12 1.60 -28.65 -61.80
CA ARG A 12 2.15 -27.83 -60.70
C ARG A 12 2.12 -28.47 -59.30
N TYR A 13 2.01 -29.79 -59.20
CA TYR A 13 2.48 -30.50 -58.01
C TYR A 13 3.78 -31.23 -58.39
N SER A 14 4.90 -30.53 -58.16
CA SER A 14 6.23 -31.08 -58.34
C SER A 14 6.46 -32.17 -57.30
N ASN A 15 6.23 -33.42 -57.70
CA ASN A 15 6.53 -34.64 -56.92
C ASN A 15 8.03 -35.01 -56.99
N SER A 16 8.92 -34.01 -57.04
CA SER A 16 10.36 -34.25 -57.00
C SER A 16 10.73 -34.75 -55.61
N PRO A 17 11.41 -35.91 -55.48
CA PRO A 17 11.77 -36.45 -54.17
C PRO A 17 12.66 -35.46 -53.43
N VAL A 18 12.33 -35.21 -52.17
CA VAL A 18 13.17 -34.41 -51.27
C VAL A 18 14.55 -35.05 -51.26
N THR A 19 15.55 -34.35 -51.79
CA THR A 19 16.92 -34.85 -51.79
C THR A 19 17.47 -34.80 -50.36
N GLU A 20 18.32 -35.77 -50.01
CA GLU A 20 18.99 -35.82 -48.70
C GLU A 20 19.67 -34.50 -48.34
N ARG A 21 20.29 -33.83 -49.32
CA ARG A 21 20.88 -32.50 -49.18
C ARG A 21 19.89 -31.40 -48.81
N SER A 22 18.68 -31.45 -49.37
CA SER A 22 17.58 -30.53 -49.03
C SER A 22 17.13 -30.73 -47.59
N LEU A 23 16.96 -31.99 -47.18
CA LEU A 23 16.56 -32.36 -45.83
C LEU A 23 17.61 -31.94 -44.80
N HIS A 24 18.89 -32.16 -45.10
CA HIS A 24 20.00 -31.74 -44.23
C HIS A 24 20.07 -30.21 -44.06
N LYS A 25 19.85 -29.44 -45.14
CA LYS A 25 19.77 -27.98 -45.06
C LYS A 25 18.58 -27.51 -44.22
N MET A 26 17.43 -28.16 -44.32
CA MET A 26 16.25 -27.82 -43.50
C MET A 26 16.50 -28.11 -42.02
N LEU A 27 17.12 -29.25 -41.70
CA LEU A 27 17.50 -29.59 -40.32
C LEU A 27 18.52 -28.60 -39.74
N GLN A 28 19.55 -28.23 -40.50
CA GLN A 28 20.52 -27.22 -40.06
C GLN A 28 19.88 -25.86 -39.81
N LYS A 29 18.96 -25.42 -40.68
CA LYS A 29 18.21 -24.18 -40.47
C LYS A 29 17.34 -24.25 -39.23
N LEU A 30 16.60 -25.35 -39.06
CA LEU A 30 15.76 -25.55 -37.88
C LEU A 30 16.59 -25.55 -36.59
N GLN A 31 17.73 -26.24 -36.57
CA GLN A 31 18.65 -26.25 -35.44
C GLN A 31 19.18 -24.85 -35.13
N ALA A 32 19.56 -24.08 -36.16
CA ALA A 32 20.02 -22.70 -35.99
C ALA A 32 18.92 -21.81 -35.40
N THR A 33 17.69 -21.89 -35.93
CA THR A 33 16.54 -21.14 -35.42
C THR A 33 16.24 -21.49 -33.97
N ILE A 34 16.16 -22.78 -33.65
CA ILE A 34 15.91 -23.26 -32.28
C ILE A 34 16.99 -22.72 -31.33
N THR A 35 18.27 -22.79 -31.71
CA THR A 35 19.37 -22.29 -30.87
C THR A 35 19.24 -20.80 -30.59
N VAL A 36 18.92 -20.00 -31.63
CA VAL A 36 18.73 -18.56 -31.50
C VAL A 36 17.53 -18.24 -30.60
N ASP A 37 16.39 -18.89 -30.84
CA ASP A 37 15.18 -18.67 -30.05
C ASP A 37 15.41 -19.03 -28.58
N PHE A 38 16.09 -20.14 -28.29
CA PHE A 38 16.46 -20.51 -26.93
C PHE A 38 17.39 -19.49 -26.26
N HIS A 39 18.36 -18.93 -26.99
CA HIS A 39 19.22 -17.87 -26.46
C HIS A 39 18.44 -16.58 -26.17
N CYS A 40 17.49 -16.20 -27.02
CA CYS A 40 16.62 -15.07 -26.77
C CYS A 40 15.75 -15.30 -25.52
N ILE A 41 15.11 -16.47 -25.42
CA ILE A 41 14.28 -16.85 -24.27
C ILE A 41 15.10 -16.86 -22.97
N ASP A 42 16.29 -17.47 -22.97
CA ASP A 42 17.16 -17.49 -21.78
C ASP A 42 17.56 -16.06 -21.37
N GLY A 43 17.88 -15.21 -22.34
CA GLY A 43 18.19 -13.80 -22.10
C GLY A 43 17.02 -13.04 -21.48
N ASP A 44 15.81 -13.22 -21.99
CA ASP A 44 14.62 -12.53 -21.49
C ASP A 44 14.20 -13.04 -20.11
N ILE A 45 14.29 -14.34 -19.86
CA ILE A 45 14.06 -14.93 -18.53
C ILE A 45 15.04 -14.35 -17.51
N ARG A 46 16.34 -14.25 -17.84
CA ARG A 46 17.34 -13.67 -16.94
C ARG A 46 17.04 -12.21 -16.60
N LYS A 47 16.60 -11.42 -17.58
CA LYS A 47 16.19 -10.02 -17.36
C LYS A 47 14.99 -9.93 -16.44
N GLU A 48 13.95 -10.74 -16.67
CA GLU A 48 12.77 -10.76 -15.82
C GLU A 48 13.09 -11.20 -14.39
N ILE A 49 13.94 -12.22 -14.22
CA ILE A 49 14.42 -12.63 -12.89
C ILE A 49 15.15 -11.48 -12.19
N SER A 50 16.04 -10.77 -12.89
CA SER A 50 16.76 -9.62 -12.33
C SER A 50 15.80 -8.50 -11.91
N ASN A 51 14.85 -8.15 -12.78
CA ASN A 51 13.84 -7.12 -12.50
C ASN A 51 12.95 -7.50 -11.31
N LEU A 52 12.50 -8.75 -11.24
CA LEU A 52 11.75 -9.26 -10.08
C LEU A 52 12.57 -9.21 -8.80
N GLY A 53 13.87 -9.52 -8.87
CA GLY A 53 14.80 -9.38 -7.75
C GLY A 53 14.84 -7.94 -7.23
N GLU A 54 15.07 -6.97 -8.11
CA GLU A 54 15.12 -5.54 -7.76
C GLU A 54 13.80 -5.05 -7.15
N ARG A 55 12.67 -5.42 -7.73
CA ARG A 55 11.34 -5.07 -7.23
C ARG A 55 11.09 -5.67 -5.84
N THR A 56 11.53 -6.90 -5.63
CA THR A 56 11.38 -7.59 -4.33
C THR A 56 12.21 -6.88 -3.27
N SER A 57 13.50 -6.61 -3.53
CA SER A 57 14.34 -5.85 -2.60
C SER A 57 13.79 -4.45 -2.33
N HIS A 58 13.20 -3.79 -3.33
CA HIS A 58 12.55 -2.50 -3.09
C HIS A 58 11.36 -2.61 -2.14
N LEU A 59 10.51 -3.62 -2.31
CA LEU A 59 9.36 -3.87 -1.43
C LEU A 59 9.78 -4.25 -0.01
N GLU A 60 10.84 -5.04 0.13
CA GLU A 60 11.41 -5.40 1.44
C GLU A 60 11.88 -4.15 2.18
N ASN A 61 12.68 -3.30 1.53
CA ASN A 61 13.15 -2.03 2.11
C ASN A 61 11.98 -1.12 2.52
N ARG A 62 10.95 -0.98 1.66
CA ARG A 62 9.75 -0.19 1.98
C ARG A 62 8.96 -0.75 3.15
N THR A 63 8.94 -2.07 3.30
CA THR A 63 8.24 -2.73 4.40
C THR A 63 8.99 -2.50 5.72
N GLU A 64 10.33 -2.54 5.70
CA GLU A 64 11.16 -2.21 6.86
C GLU A 64 10.96 -0.74 7.30
N GLU A 65 10.98 0.20 6.36
CA GLU A 65 10.69 1.62 6.60
C GLU A 65 9.31 1.80 7.24
N LEU A 66 8.29 1.16 6.68
CA LEU A 66 6.91 1.25 7.20
C LEU A 66 6.81 0.67 8.62
N CYS A 67 7.47 -0.45 8.89
CA CYS A 67 7.54 -1.04 10.23
C CYS A 67 8.21 -0.09 11.23
N ALA A 68 9.29 0.58 10.84
CA ALA A 68 9.95 1.57 11.69
C ALA A 68 9.01 2.75 12.02
N VAL A 69 8.38 3.35 11.02
CA VAL A 69 7.43 4.45 11.19
C VAL A 69 6.24 4.03 12.06
N HIS A 70 5.67 2.85 11.81
CA HIS A 70 4.56 2.33 12.60
C HIS A 70 4.94 2.17 14.09
N ASN A 71 6.14 1.65 14.37
CA ASN A 71 6.63 1.51 15.74
C ASN A 71 6.81 2.87 16.42
N GLU A 72 7.33 3.88 15.72
CA GLU A 72 7.42 5.24 16.24
C GLU A 72 6.03 5.83 16.53
N CYS A 73 5.07 5.71 15.61
CA CYS A 73 3.70 6.16 15.81
C CYS A 73 3.09 5.53 17.07
N ARG A 74 3.33 4.24 17.31
CA ARG A 74 2.85 3.54 18.51
C ARG A 74 3.46 4.11 19.80
N ILE A 75 4.73 4.50 19.77
CA ILE A 75 5.39 5.18 20.91
C ILE A 75 4.75 6.56 21.13
N TRP A 76 4.51 7.33 20.07
CA TRP A 76 3.88 8.64 20.16
C TRP A 76 2.45 8.56 20.71
N LEU A 77 1.65 7.58 20.28
CA LEU A 77 0.31 7.35 20.81
C LEU A 77 0.34 7.11 22.33
N ARG A 78 1.23 6.25 22.82
CA ARG A 78 1.39 6.02 24.27
C ARG A 78 1.80 7.28 25.03
N LYS A 79 2.66 8.12 24.44
CA LYS A 79 3.04 9.41 25.02
C LYS A 79 1.85 10.36 25.10
N ILE A 80 1.05 10.43 24.04
CA ILE A 80 -0.18 11.24 24.00
C ILE A 80 -1.14 10.78 25.11
N ASP A 81 -1.37 9.49 25.26
CA ASP A 81 -2.25 8.96 26.31
C ASP A 81 -1.72 9.29 27.70
N SER A 82 -0.41 9.17 27.93
CA SER A 82 0.22 9.59 29.19
C SER A 82 0.04 11.09 29.46
N LEU A 83 0.20 11.93 28.44
CA LEU A 83 0.00 13.38 28.56
C LEU A 83 -1.46 13.73 28.85
N LYS A 84 -2.42 13.04 28.23
CA LYS A 84 -3.85 13.22 28.53
C LYS A 84 -4.16 12.91 29.99
N LEU A 85 -3.62 11.82 30.53
CA LEU A 85 -3.80 11.46 31.94
C LEU A 85 -3.21 12.53 32.89
N LYS A 86 -2.01 13.04 32.58
CA LYS A 86 -1.39 14.12 33.37
C LYS A 86 -2.21 15.40 33.31
N LEU A 87 -2.74 15.74 32.14
CA LEU A 87 -3.56 16.94 31.97
C LEU A 87 -4.87 16.83 32.75
N ALA A 88 -5.53 15.66 32.73
CA ALA A 88 -6.71 15.40 33.55
C ALA A 88 -6.41 15.51 35.06
N ASP A 89 -5.32 14.93 35.55
CA ASP A 89 -4.93 15.05 36.96
C ASP A 89 -4.59 16.51 37.35
N MET A 90 -3.95 17.27 36.44
CA MET A 90 -3.71 18.69 36.67
C MET A 90 -5.02 19.51 36.72
N GLU A 91 -5.96 19.24 35.81
CA GLU A 91 -7.27 19.90 35.79
C GLU A 91 -8.06 19.59 37.06
N ASP A 92 -8.07 18.32 37.48
CA ASP A 92 -8.70 17.90 38.73
C ASP A 92 -8.05 18.59 39.93
N ARG A 93 -6.71 18.57 40.04
CA ARG A 93 -6.00 19.26 41.12
C ARG A 93 -6.30 20.75 41.17
N SER A 94 -6.35 21.40 40.00
CA SER A 94 -6.71 22.82 39.91
C SER A 94 -8.13 23.11 40.38
N ARG A 95 -9.06 22.15 40.21
CA ARG A 95 -10.47 22.30 40.61
C ARG A 95 -10.81 21.71 41.99
N ARG A 96 -9.90 20.99 42.66
CA ARG A 96 -10.16 20.33 43.95
C ARG A 96 -10.71 21.25 45.04
N GLN A 97 -10.33 22.53 45.03
CA GLN A 97 -10.80 23.53 46.00
C GLN A 97 -11.96 24.39 45.46
N ASN A 98 -12.38 24.16 44.21
CA ASN A 98 -13.44 24.93 43.58
C ASN A 98 -14.78 24.22 43.80
N VAL A 99 -15.73 24.91 44.42
CA VAL A 99 -17.11 24.43 44.57
C VAL A 99 -17.98 25.17 43.56
N ARG A 100 -18.69 24.41 42.72
CA ARG A 100 -19.63 24.98 41.74
C ARG A 100 -21.04 24.99 42.33
N PHE A 101 -21.50 26.17 42.74
CA PHE A 101 -22.90 26.39 43.12
C PHE A 101 -23.78 26.47 41.86
N ARG A 102 -24.91 25.76 41.85
CA ARG A 102 -25.93 25.81 40.79
C ARG A 102 -27.22 26.38 41.37
N GLY A 103 -27.98 27.13 40.56
CA GLY A 103 -29.25 27.73 41.00
C GLY A 103 -29.10 28.98 41.88
N ILE A 104 -27.96 29.69 41.78
CA ILE A 104 -27.85 31.03 42.36
C ILE A 104 -28.78 31.96 41.54
N PRO A 105 -29.68 32.72 42.18
CA PRO A 105 -30.52 33.70 41.49
C PRO A 105 -29.69 34.78 40.78
N ASP A 106 -30.08 35.16 39.56
CA ASP A 106 -29.35 36.11 38.72
C ASP A 106 -29.23 37.53 39.31
N ASN A 107 -30.02 37.85 40.34
CA ASN A 107 -29.98 39.13 41.05
C ASN A 107 -28.86 39.21 42.11
N VAL A 108 -28.15 38.11 42.41
CA VAL A 108 -27.00 38.11 43.31
C VAL A 108 -25.77 38.57 42.55
N SER A 109 -25.25 39.75 42.91
CA SER A 109 -24.03 40.28 42.31
C SER A 109 -22.77 39.60 42.86
N HIS A 110 -21.66 39.71 42.11
CA HIS A 110 -20.39 39.12 42.51
C HIS A 110 -19.88 39.60 43.89
N ASP A 111 -20.19 40.85 44.25
CA ASP A 111 -19.81 41.46 45.52
C ASP A 111 -20.63 40.93 46.71
N THR A 112 -21.85 40.45 46.45
CA THR A 112 -22.77 39.92 47.47
C THR A 112 -22.72 38.39 47.60
N LEU A 113 -22.05 37.72 46.65
CA LEU A 113 -21.87 36.27 46.61
C LEU A 113 -21.29 35.68 47.91
N PRO A 114 -20.27 36.27 48.56
CA PRO A 114 -19.71 35.73 49.81
C PRO A 114 -20.71 35.75 50.98
N ALA A 115 -21.55 36.77 51.06
CA ALA A 115 -22.58 36.87 52.09
C ALA A 115 -23.70 35.84 51.84
N TYR A 116 -24.05 35.62 50.56
CA TYR A 116 -25.03 34.63 50.15
C TYR A 116 -24.56 33.18 50.38
N THR A 117 -23.29 32.86 50.14
CA THR A 117 -22.77 31.51 50.43
C THR A 117 -22.74 31.21 51.93
N LEU A 118 -22.47 32.22 52.77
CA LEU A 118 -22.55 32.09 54.24
C LEU A 118 -23.97 31.84 54.74
N SER A 119 -25.00 32.46 54.14
CA SER A 119 -26.40 32.23 54.54
C SER A 119 -26.88 30.82 54.19
N ILE A 120 -26.48 30.30 53.02
CA ILE A 120 -26.73 28.90 52.65
C ILE A 120 -26.08 27.93 53.66
N HIS A 121 -24.83 28.17 54.03
CA HIS A 121 -24.12 27.29 54.97
C HIS A 121 -24.80 27.24 56.34
N LYS A 122 -25.26 28.39 56.86
CA LYS A 122 -26.00 28.44 58.13
C LYS A 122 -27.36 27.75 58.05
N GLY A 123 -28.10 27.92 56.96
CA GLY A 123 -29.41 27.27 56.78
C GLY A 123 -29.37 25.74 56.66
N LEU A 124 -28.21 25.16 56.30
CA LEU A 124 -27.99 23.71 56.24
C LEU A 124 -27.57 23.08 57.58
N GLY A 125 -27.14 23.88 58.57
CA GLY A 125 -26.66 23.40 59.87
C GLY A 125 -27.77 23.17 60.90
N ASP A 126 -28.99 23.66 60.63
CA ASP A 126 -30.15 23.58 61.52
C ASP A 126 -31.12 22.43 61.15
N CYS A 127 -30.64 21.42 60.42
CA CYS A 127 -31.37 20.19 60.06
C CYS A 127 -30.74 18.95 60.69
#